data_AF-A0A7S3KTY1-F1
#
_entry.id   AF-A0A7S3KTY1-F1
#
_cell.length_a   1.000
_cell.length_b   1.000
_cell.length_c   1.000
_cell.angle_alpha   90.00
_cell.angle_beta   90.00
_cell.angle_gamma   90.00
#
_symmetry.space_group_name_H-M   'P 1'
#
loop_
_entity.id
_entity.type
_entity.pdbx_description
1 polymer ?
#
loop_
_entity_poly.entity_id
_entity_poly.type
_entity_poly.pdbx_seq_one_letter_code
_entity_poly.pdbx_strand_id
1 'polypeptide(L)'
;MQDGINKLTGFKRKLLNRGVKIKMNNLMKNGSVKDSIYDALVFNKFKKILGSKVRIIITGSAPIGGEVLSFLKIAFSCRVFEAYGQTETTAGLTITNYKDGTSGHVGGVFPHNEIKLVDVPEMDYTSQDIIEGEKQPRGEIC
;
A
#
# COMPACT_ATOMS: atom_id res chain seq x y z
N MET A 1 -16.07 -1.31 1.25
CA MET A 1 -15.48 -2.14 2.33
C MET A 1 -16.36 -2.19 3.57
N GLN A 2 -16.81 -1.04 4.08
CA GLN A 2 -17.62 -0.95 5.30
C GLN A 2 -18.94 -1.74 5.20
N ASP A 3 -19.57 -1.81 4.03
CA ASP A 3 -20.85 -2.51 3.84
C ASP A 3 -20.77 -4.02 4.09
N GLY A 4 -19.67 -4.67 3.71
CA GLY A 4 -19.46 -6.11 3.95
C GLY A 4 -19.22 -6.43 5.43
N ILE A 5 -18.55 -5.51 6.15
CA ILE A 5 -18.32 -5.62 7.59
C ILE A 5 -19.61 -5.32 8.37
N ASN A 6 -20.40 -4.37 7.90
CA ASN A 6 -21.67 -3.99 8.51
C ASN A 6 -22.74 -5.09 8.41
N LYS A 7 -22.67 -5.95 7.39
CA LYS A 7 -23.49 -7.17 7.29
C LYS A 7 -23.16 -8.23 8.34
N LEU A 8 -21.96 -8.20 8.94
CA LEU A 8 -21.58 -9.14 9.99
C LEU A 8 -22.11 -8.66 11.34
N THR A 9 -22.75 -9.54 12.11
CA THR A 9 -23.29 -9.22 13.43
C THR A 9 -22.60 -10.02 14.54
N GLY A 10 -22.59 -9.46 15.76
CA GLY A 10 -22.11 -10.13 16.98
C GLY A 10 -20.63 -10.52 16.99
N PHE A 11 -20.36 -11.78 17.35
CA PHE A 11 -19.00 -12.30 17.57
C PHE A 11 -18.13 -12.29 16.30
N LYS A 12 -18.71 -12.60 15.13
CA LYS A 12 -17.98 -12.62 13.84
C LYS A 12 -17.42 -11.23 13.49
N ARG A 13 -18.19 -10.18 13.72
CA ARG A 13 -17.75 -8.79 13.52
C ARG A 13 -16.64 -8.40 14.48
N LYS A 14 -16.79 -8.71 15.77
CA LYS A 14 -15.74 -8.44 16.78
C LYS A 14 -14.43 -9.17 16.43
N LEU A 15 -14.52 -10.42 16.00
CA LEU A 15 -13.36 -11.21 15.60
C LEU A 15 -12.64 -10.62 14.38
N LEU A 16 -13.38 -10.26 13.33
CA LEU A 16 -12.81 -9.63 12.14
C LEU A 16 -12.15 -8.29 12.48
N ASN A 17 -12.84 -7.41 13.21
CA ASN A 17 -12.32 -6.10 13.59
C ASN A 17 -11.05 -6.22 14.44
N ARG A 18 -11.00 -7.19 15.36
CA ARG A 18 -9.81 -7.46 16.17
C ARG A 18 -8.65 -7.98 15.31
N GLY A 19 -8.92 -8.91 14.39
CA GLY A 19 -7.91 -9.41 13.46
C GLY A 19 -7.35 -8.33 12.55
N VAL A 20 -8.21 -7.49 11.98
CA VAL A 20 -7.80 -6.33 11.19
C VAL A 20 -6.92 -5.39 12.02
N LYS A 21 -7.35 -5.01 13.22
CA LYS A 21 -6.58 -4.11 14.09
C LYS A 21 -5.20 -4.66 14.44
N ILE A 22 -5.11 -5.94 14.81
CA ILE A 22 -3.83 -6.57 15.17
C ILE A 22 -2.89 -6.63 13.95
N LYS A 23 -3.39 -7.05 12.80
CA LYS A 23 -2.56 -7.15 11.60
C LYS A 23 -2.15 -5.78 11.06
N MET A 24 -3.01 -4.77 11.16
CA MET A 24 -2.67 -3.40 10.80
C MET A 24 -1.56 -2.85 11.70
N ASN A 25 -1.65 -3.10 13.01
CA ASN A 25 -0.60 -2.71 13.96
C ASN A 25 0.73 -3.42 13.66
N ASN A 26 0.69 -4.71 13.33
CA ASN A 26 1.89 -5.45 12.94
C ASN A 26 2.49 -4.91 11.64
N LEU A 27 1.66 -4.63 10.64
CA LEU A 27 2.08 -4.04 9.38
C LEU A 27 2.82 -2.71 9.62
N MET A 28 2.25 -1.81 10.43
CA MET A 28 2.88 -0.52 10.74
C MET A 28 4.16 -0.66 11.57
N LYS A 29 4.22 -1.63 12.49
CA LYS A 29 5.36 -1.80 13.39
C LYS A 29 6.58 -2.45 12.73
N ASN A 30 6.37 -3.43 11.87
CA ASN A 30 7.47 -4.24 11.32
C ASN A 30 7.25 -4.76 9.88
N GLY A 31 6.23 -4.26 9.18
CA GLY A 31 5.91 -4.71 7.82
C GLY A 31 5.29 -6.12 7.75
N SER A 32 4.97 -6.75 8.88
CA SER A 32 4.41 -8.11 8.88
C SER A 32 2.94 -8.12 8.48
N VAL A 33 2.65 -8.87 7.42
CA VAL A 33 1.29 -9.11 6.91
C VAL A 33 0.69 -10.43 7.40
N LYS A 34 1.46 -11.25 8.13
CA LYS A 34 1.05 -12.58 8.58
C LYS A 34 0.77 -12.60 10.08
N ASP A 35 -0.28 -13.32 10.45
CA ASP A 35 -0.61 -13.64 11.84
C ASP A 35 -1.22 -15.05 11.88
N SER A 36 -0.58 -15.99 12.57
CA SER A 36 -0.97 -17.42 12.52
C SER A 36 -2.40 -17.67 13.04
N ILE A 37 -2.83 -16.90 14.04
CA ILE A 37 -4.13 -17.10 14.69
C ILE A 37 -5.23 -16.52 13.81
N TYR A 38 -5.11 -15.25 13.44
CA TYR A 38 -6.16 -14.58 12.65
C TYR A 38 -6.14 -15.00 11.19
N ASP A 39 -5.01 -15.44 10.64
CA ASP A 39 -4.98 -16.05 9.31
C ASP A 39 -5.81 -17.33 9.29
N ALA A 40 -5.65 -18.21 10.27
CA ALA A 40 -6.43 -19.45 10.35
C ALA A 40 -7.94 -19.17 10.53
N LEU A 41 -8.29 -18.22 11.41
CA LEU A 41 -9.67 -17.94 11.77
C LEU A 41 -10.44 -17.13 10.71
N VAL A 42 -9.76 -16.18 10.04
CA VAL A 42 -10.40 -15.16 9.19
C VAL A 42 -9.75 -15.08 7.80
N PHE A 43 -8.44 -14.78 7.72
CA PHE A 43 -7.83 -14.33 6.46
C PHE A 43 -7.57 -15.44 5.44
N ASN A 44 -7.47 -16.70 5.85
CA ASN A 44 -7.35 -17.83 4.92
C ASN A 44 -8.57 -17.94 3.99
N LYS A 45 -9.75 -17.45 4.39
CA LYS A 45 -10.92 -17.37 3.50
C LYS A 45 -10.70 -16.37 2.37
N PHE A 46 -10.09 -15.22 2.68
CA PHE A 46 -9.73 -14.22 1.68
C PHE A 46 -8.62 -14.71 0.74
N LYS A 47 -7.59 -15.37 1.28
CA LYS A 47 -6.53 -16.00 0.47
C LYS A 47 -7.07 -17.00 -0.54
N LYS A 48 -8.08 -17.79 -0.16
CA LYS A 48 -8.71 -18.79 -1.04
C LYS A 48 -9.37 -18.18 -2.26
N ILE A 49 -9.84 -16.93 -2.19
CA ILE A 49 -10.41 -16.21 -3.34
C ILE A 49 -9.38 -16.08 -4.47
N LEU A 50 -8.10 -15.90 -4.11
CA LEU A 50 -6.98 -15.83 -5.05
C LEU A 50 -6.24 -17.18 -5.21
N GLY A 51 -6.84 -18.30 -4.78
CA GLY A 51 -6.22 -19.63 -4.91
C GLY A 51 -5.16 -19.98 -3.86
N SER A 52 -5.01 -19.20 -2.80
CA SER A 52 -4.13 -19.43 -1.63
C SER A 52 -2.62 -19.47 -1.86
N LYS A 53 -2.15 -19.48 -3.11
CA LYS A 53 -0.72 -19.55 -3.46
C LYS A 53 -0.09 -18.20 -3.82
N VAL A 54 -0.88 -17.13 -3.85
CA VAL A 54 -0.40 -15.77 -4.12
C VAL A 54 0.52 -15.31 -3.00
N ARG A 55 1.74 -14.89 -3.37
CA ARG A 55 2.78 -14.40 -2.46
C ARG A 55 3.03 -12.91 -2.59
N ILE A 56 2.82 -12.39 -3.80
CA ILE A 56 3.11 -11.03 -4.20
C ILE A 56 1.94 -10.56 -5.08
N ILE A 57 1.50 -9.34 -4.83
CA ILE A 57 0.58 -8.58 -5.67
C ILE A 57 1.27 -7.27 -5.98
N ILE A 58 1.16 -6.79 -7.21
CA ILE A 58 1.65 -5.48 -7.63
C ILE A 58 0.45 -4.71 -8.15
N THR A 59 0.28 -3.48 -7.69
CA THR A 59 -0.70 -2.52 -8.20
C THR A 59 0.02 -1.34 -8.82
N GLY A 60 -0.58 -0.76 -9.86
CA GLY A 60 -0.07 0.38 -10.60
C GLY A 60 -1.17 0.95 -11.49
N SER A 61 -0.77 1.70 -12.53
CA SER A 61 -1.65 2.41 -13.48
C SER A 61 -2.43 3.59 -12.91
N ALA A 62 -3.00 3.48 -11.71
CA ALA A 62 -3.77 4.54 -11.07
C ALA A 62 -3.47 4.59 -9.56
N PRO A 63 -3.59 5.78 -8.92
CA PRO A 63 -3.33 5.92 -7.49
C PRO A 63 -4.34 5.10 -6.68
N ILE A 64 -3.84 4.34 -5.71
CA ILE A 64 -4.67 3.59 -4.77
C ILE A 64 -4.63 4.25 -3.38
N GLY A 65 -5.78 4.33 -2.72
CA GLY A 65 -5.83 4.88 -1.36
C GLY A 65 -4.96 4.06 -0.40
N GLY A 66 -4.13 4.72 0.42
CA GLY A 66 -3.20 4.05 1.33
C GLY A 66 -3.89 3.10 2.33
N GLU A 67 -5.09 3.43 2.77
CA GLU A 67 -5.91 2.55 3.62
C GLU A 67 -6.33 1.26 2.89
N VAL A 68 -6.69 1.38 1.61
CA VAL A 68 -7.08 0.25 0.77
C VAL A 68 -5.87 -0.65 0.52
N LEU A 69 -4.71 -0.07 0.17
CA LEU A 69 -3.48 -0.82 -0.02
C LEU A 69 -3.09 -1.59 1.25
N SER A 70 -3.11 -0.92 2.40
CA SER A 70 -2.80 -1.53 3.71
C SER A 70 -3.79 -2.64 4.05
N PHE A 71 -5.07 -2.44 3.76
CA PHE A 71 -6.07 -3.49 3.92
C PHE A 71 -5.81 -4.69 3.01
N LEU A 72 -5.47 -4.49 1.74
CA LEU A 72 -5.15 -5.58 0.81
C LEU A 72 -3.94 -6.39 1.29
N LYS A 73 -2.89 -5.72 1.79
CA LYS A 73 -1.71 -6.35 2.42
C LYS A 73 -2.12 -7.33 3.53
N ILE A 74 -2.97 -6.89 4.47
CA ILE A 74 -3.39 -7.75 5.59
C ILE A 74 -4.49 -8.76 5.20
N ALA A 75 -5.36 -8.43 4.25
CA ALA A 75 -6.50 -9.27 3.87
C ALA A 75 -6.04 -10.55 3.18
N PHE A 76 -5.08 -10.43 2.27
CA PHE A 76 -4.49 -11.57 1.57
C PHE A 76 -3.26 -12.14 2.28
N SER A 77 -2.83 -11.54 3.40
CA SER A 77 -1.58 -11.85 4.13
C SER A 77 -0.38 -12.05 3.20
N CYS A 78 -0.29 -11.24 2.14
CA CYS A 78 0.76 -11.27 1.15
C CYS A 78 1.32 -9.86 0.95
N ARG A 79 2.47 -9.77 0.29
CA ARG A 79 3.07 -8.46 0.00
C ARG A 79 2.32 -7.83 -1.15
N VAL A 80 1.90 -6.58 -0.97
CA VAL A 80 1.27 -5.77 -2.02
C VAL A 80 2.16 -4.56 -2.24
N PHE A 81 2.67 -4.44 -3.46
CA PHE A 81 3.55 -3.36 -3.87
C PHE A 81 2.76 -2.38 -4.72
N GLU A 82 2.99 -1.09 -4.51
CA GLU A 82 2.50 -0.03 -5.37
C GLU A 82 3.68 0.43 -6.23
N ALA A 83 3.45 0.51 -7.54
CA ALA A 83 4.45 0.88 -8.51
C ALA A 83 3.89 1.95 -9.44
N TYR A 84 4.73 2.93 -9.78
CA TYR A 84 4.42 3.95 -10.76
C TYR A 84 5.31 3.79 -11.98
N GLY A 85 4.74 4.07 -13.14
CA GLY A 85 5.44 4.14 -14.42
C GLY A 85 4.44 4.39 -15.55
N GLN A 86 4.98 4.62 -16.74
CA GLN A 86 4.23 4.99 -17.93
C GLN A 86 4.65 4.11 -19.12
N THR A 87 3.90 4.19 -20.22
CA THR A 87 4.26 3.51 -21.47
C THR A 87 5.62 3.97 -21.99
N GLU A 88 5.88 5.27 -21.88
CA GLU A 88 7.08 5.98 -22.31
C GLU A 88 8.31 5.57 -21.50
N THR A 89 8.11 5.06 -20.29
CA THR A 89 9.19 4.66 -19.37
C THR A 89 9.36 3.14 -19.31
N THR A 90 8.82 2.40 -20.29
CA THR A 90 8.85 0.92 -20.31
C THR A 90 8.23 0.32 -19.03
N ALA A 91 7.04 0.82 -18.67
CA ALA A 91 6.15 0.39 -17.60
C ALA A 91 6.53 0.76 -16.14
N GLY A 92 7.80 0.78 -15.74
CA GLY A 92 8.18 0.92 -14.33
C GLY A 92 9.24 1.97 -14.06
N LEU A 93 8.93 2.92 -13.17
CA LEU A 93 9.86 3.94 -12.66
C LEU A 93 10.18 3.76 -11.18
N THR A 94 9.14 3.55 -10.36
CA THR A 94 9.27 3.41 -8.91
C THR A 94 8.51 2.21 -8.39
N ILE A 95 8.93 1.68 -7.24
CA ILE A 95 8.23 0.61 -6.53
C ILE A 95 8.42 0.71 -5.01
N THR A 96 7.38 0.39 -4.26
CA THR A 96 7.47 0.32 -2.79
C THR A 96 8.38 -0.82 -2.30
N ASN A 97 9.00 -0.64 -1.13
CA ASN A 97 9.90 -1.63 -0.57
C ASN A 97 9.12 -2.71 0.22
N TYR A 98 9.58 -3.96 0.18
CA TYR A 98 8.93 -5.07 0.88
C TYR A 98 8.99 -4.98 2.41
N LYS A 99 9.93 -4.19 2.95
CA LYS A 99 10.05 -3.86 4.37
C LYS A 99 9.26 -2.63 4.77
N ASP A 100 8.69 -1.92 3.79
CA ASP A 100 7.93 -0.72 4.04
C ASP A 100 6.49 -1.08 4.43
N GLY A 101 6.19 -0.82 5.70
CA GLY A 101 4.85 -0.98 6.25
C GLY A 101 3.90 0.15 5.86
N THR A 102 4.43 1.29 5.43
CA THR A 102 3.65 2.47 5.07
C THR A 102 3.00 2.30 3.69
N SER A 103 1.99 3.12 3.43
CA SER A 103 1.18 3.09 2.21
C SER A 103 0.77 4.53 1.86
N GLY A 104 0.43 4.78 0.59
CA GLY A 104 0.15 6.14 0.10
C GLY A 104 1.32 6.81 -0.60
N HIS A 105 2.32 6.02 -1.02
CA HIS A 105 3.45 6.47 -1.83
C HIS A 105 3.82 5.34 -2.81
N VAL A 106 4.43 5.70 -3.94
CA VAL A 106 4.80 4.76 -5.01
C VAL A 106 6.22 4.19 -4.85
N GLY A 107 6.82 4.43 -3.68
CA GLY A 107 8.14 3.91 -3.32
C GLY A 107 9.32 4.65 -3.92
N GLY A 108 10.45 3.95 -4.00
CA GLY A 108 11.71 4.50 -4.49
C GLY A 108 11.94 4.19 -5.96
N VAL A 109 12.90 4.91 -6.56
CA VAL A 109 13.30 4.74 -7.96
C VAL A 109 13.92 3.35 -8.18
N PHE A 110 13.59 2.71 -9.30
CA PHE A 110 14.25 1.47 -9.68
C PHE A 110 15.77 1.66 -9.82
N PRO A 111 16.58 0.64 -9.48
CA PRO A 111 17.98 0.66 -9.86
C PRO A 111 18.07 0.91 -11.37
N HIS A 112 18.99 1.78 -11.79
CA HIS A 112 19.24 2.21 -13.18
C HIS A 112 18.32 3.30 -13.75
N ASN A 113 17.32 3.78 -13.01
CA ASN A 113 16.53 4.95 -13.40
C ASN A 113 16.97 6.18 -12.59
N GLU A 114 16.80 7.37 -13.19
CA GLU A 114 16.93 8.66 -12.52
C GLU A 114 15.59 9.39 -12.59
N ILE A 115 15.29 10.18 -11.57
CA ILE A 115 14.11 11.05 -11.54
C ILE A 115 14.58 12.45 -11.13
N LYS A 116 14.13 13.46 -11.86
CA LYS A 116 14.28 14.87 -11.48
C LYS A 116 12.90 15.49 -11.30
N LEU A 117 12.80 16.40 -10.33
CA LEU A 117 11.63 17.27 -10.18
C LEU A 117 11.90 18.62 -10.85
N VAL A 118 10.95 19.07 -11.67
CA VAL A 118 10.95 20.40 -12.29
C VAL A 118 9.83 21.22 -11.67
N ASP A 119 10.17 22.43 -11.21
CA ASP A 119 9.21 23.34 -10.59
C ASP A 119 8.09 23.71 -11.57
N VAL A 120 6.85 23.77 -11.07
CA VAL A 120 5.66 24.15 -11.84
C VAL A 120 4.97 25.32 -11.11
N PRO A 121 5.39 26.58 -11.36
CA PRO A 121 4.89 27.76 -10.63
C PRO A 121 3.39 27.98 -10.79
N GLU A 122 2.83 27.63 -11.93
CA GLU A 122 1.39 27.77 -12.23
C GLU A 122 0.51 26.87 -11.34
N MET A 123 1.07 25.79 -10.81
CA MET A 123 0.39 24.85 -9.91
C MET A 123 0.88 24.95 -8.46
N ASP A 124 1.70 25.96 -8.14
CA ASP A 124 2.31 26.14 -6.81
C ASP A 124 3.09 24.90 -6.34
N TYR A 125 3.82 24.26 -7.26
CA TYR A 125 4.73 23.16 -6.95
C TYR A 125 6.18 23.61 -7.11
N THR A 126 6.93 23.57 -6.02
CA THR A 126 8.32 24.01 -6.03
C THR A 126 9.27 23.04 -5.33
N SER A 127 10.51 23.02 -5.78
CA SER A 127 11.63 22.30 -5.18
C SER A 127 11.98 22.78 -3.77
N GLN A 128 11.45 23.93 -3.36
CA GLN A 128 11.66 24.54 -2.04
C GLN A 128 10.49 24.31 -1.09
N ASP A 129 9.47 23.55 -1.49
CA ASP A 129 8.28 23.32 -0.67
C ASP A 129 8.63 22.66 0.67
N ILE A 130 8.04 23.21 1.74
CA ILE A 130 8.14 22.73 3.11
C ILE A 130 6.73 22.37 3.58
N ILE A 131 6.52 21.10 3.88
CA ILE A 131 5.23 20.57 4.34
C ILE A 131 5.46 19.97 5.73
N GLU A 132 4.63 20.35 6.70
CA GLU A 132 4.76 19.92 8.10
C GLU A 132 6.14 20.21 8.72
N GLY A 133 6.82 21.27 8.25
CA GLY A 133 8.15 21.68 8.74
C GLY A 133 9.32 20.91 8.13
N GLU A 134 9.05 19.95 7.23
CA GLU A 134 10.08 19.19 6.52
C GLU A 134 10.15 19.59 5.05
N LYS A 135 11.37 19.56 4.48
CA LYS A 135 11.55 19.79 3.05
C LYS A 135 10.92 18.63 2.27
N GLN A 136 9.84 18.91 1.55
CA GLN A 136 9.12 17.97 0.71
C GLN A 136 8.98 18.56 -0.70
N PRO A 137 10.06 18.50 -1.52
CA PRO A 137 10.08 19.10 -2.86
C PRO A 137 8.95 18.54 -3.73
N ARG A 138 8.22 19.43 -4.43
CA ARG A 138 7.17 19.05 -5.39
C ARG A 138 7.49 19.62 -6.76
N GLY A 139 7.03 18.95 -7.81
CA GLY A 139 7.25 19.35 -9.19
C GLY A 139 6.78 18.28 -10.18
N GLU A 140 6.95 18.56 -11.45
CA GLU A 140 6.77 17.59 -12.53
C GLU A 140 7.93 16.59 -12.53
N ILE A 141 7.62 15.31 -12.79
CA ILE A 141 8.61 14.23 -12.89
C ILE A 141 9.20 14.24 -14.31
N CYS A 142 10.52 14.27 -14.42
CA CYS A 142 11.29 14.15 -15.66
C CYS A 142 12.37 13.07 -15.56
#